data_AF-A0A6N9P0C9-F1
#
_entry.id   AF-A0A6N9P0C9-F1
#
_cell.length_a   1.000
_cell.length_b   1.000
_cell.length_c   1.000
_cell.angle_alpha   90.00
_cell.angle_beta   90.00
_cell.angle_gamma   90.00
#
_symmetry.space_group_name_H-M   'P 1'
#
loop_
_entity.id
_entity.type
_entity.pdbx_description
1 polymer ?
#
loop_
_entity_poly.entity_id
_entity_poly.type
_entity_poly.pdbx_seq_one_letter_code
_entity_poly.pdbx_strand_id
1 'polypeptide(L)'
;MTYAAIAKKYGVSRQAVHQCVKEYGTLSINIRPTTVVFPGLRQWMCENHIFVADLEQITGKCLRKALSSGKISHKNIAAILKATGLSYDQAFGQSE
;
A
#
# COMPACT_ATOMS: atom_id res chain seq x y z
N MET A 1 12.98 -2.12 -21.12
CA MET A 1 14.34 -1.57 -21.02
C MET A 1 15.28 -2.71 -20.64
N THR A 2 16.35 -3.00 -21.38
CA THR A 2 17.27 -4.10 -21.04
C THR A 2 18.32 -3.66 -20.02
N TYR A 3 18.84 -4.58 -19.19
CA TYR A 3 19.92 -4.25 -18.22
C TYR A 3 21.16 -3.64 -18.90
N ALA A 4 21.46 -4.03 -20.14
CA ALA A 4 22.54 -3.47 -20.94
C ALA A 4 22.29 -2.00 -21.32
N ALA A 5 21.05 -1.61 -21.62
CA ALA A 5 20.70 -0.23 -21.93
C ALA A 5 20.84 0.69 -20.71
N ILE A 6 20.48 0.19 -19.53
CA ILE A 6 20.65 0.91 -18.25
C ILE A 6 22.14 1.07 -17.93
N ALA A 7 22.91 -0.01 -18.05
CA ALA A 7 24.35 -0.01 -17.86
C ALA A 7 25.05 1.04 -18.74
N LYS A 8 24.70 1.07 -20.04
CA LYS A 8 25.24 2.06 -20.99
C LYS A 8 24.83 3.50 -20.66
N LYS A 9 23.61 3.72 -20.19
CA LYS A 9 23.10 5.05 -19.84
C LYS A 9 23.81 5.64 -18.61
N TYR A 10 24.10 4.81 -17.61
CA TYR A 10 24.66 5.25 -16.33
C TYR A 10 26.17 4.98 -16.19
N GLY A 11 26.82 4.45 -17.23
CA GLY A 11 28.27 4.17 -17.20
C GLY A 11 28.67 3.08 -16.23
N VAL A 12 27.75 2.18 -15.88
CA VAL A 12 27.97 1.09 -14.92
C VAL A 12 27.99 -0.27 -15.63
N SER A 13 28.52 -1.30 -14.97
CA SER A 13 28.52 -2.65 -15.54
C SER A 13 27.12 -3.28 -15.54
N ARG A 14 26.87 -4.20 -16.48
CA ARG A 14 25.62 -4.98 -16.51
C ARG A 14 25.41 -5.74 -15.20
N GLN A 15 26.49 -6.24 -14.60
CA GLN A 15 26.47 -6.97 -13.34
C GLN A 15 26.03 -6.06 -12.18
N ALA A 16 26.51 -4.81 -12.13
CA ALA A 16 26.10 -3.84 -11.12
C ALA A 16 24.60 -3.51 -11.22
N VAL A 17 24.08 -3.33 -12.45
CA VAL A 17 22.64 -3.15 -12.68
C VAL A 17 21.86 -4.38 -12.22
N HIS A 18 22.33 -5.57 -12.58
CA HIS A 18 21.67 -6.81 -12.19
C HIS A 18 21.67 -7.02 -10.67
N GLN A 19 22.78 -6.68 -9.99
CA GLN A 19 22.89 -6.75 -8.55
C GLN A 19 21.92 -5.79 -7.86
N CYS A 20 21.87 -4.52 -8.28
CA CYS A 20 20.89 -3.57 -7.75
C CYS A 20 19.45 -4.05 -7.97
N VAL A 21 19.12 -4.52 -9.17
CA VAL A 21 17.76 -5.02 -9.45
C VAL A 21 17.45 -6.27 -8.64
N LYS A 22 18.42 -7.15 -8.38
CA LYS A 22 18.22 -8.34 -7.56
C LYS A 22 18.05 -8.00 -6.08
N GLU A 23 18.88 -7.09 -5.57
CA GLU A 23 18.90 -6.64 -4.18
C GLU A 23 17.62 -5.90 -3.79
N TYR A 24 17.07 -5.09 -4.71
CA TYR A 24 15.85 -4.32 -4.47
C TYR A 24 14.59 -4.89 -5.13
N GLY A 25 14.71 -5.81 -6.09
CA GLY A 25 13.58 -6.37 -6.84
C GLY A 25 12.90 -7.57 -6.18
N THR A 26 13.47 -8.11 -5.09
CA THR A 26 12.92 -9.26 -4.35
C THR A 26 12.46 -8.92 -2.94
N LEU A 27 12.51 -7.65 -2.53
CA LEU A 27 11.73 -7.18 -1.40
C LEU A 27 10.26 -7.17 -1.82
N SER A 28 9.64 -8.36 -1.87
CA SER A 28 8.20 -8.43 -1.71
C SER A 28 7.93 -7.82 -0.35
N ILE A 29 7.59 -6.54 -0.36
CA ILE A 29 7.01 -5.92 0.81
C ILE A 29 5.70 -6.66 0.94
N ASN A 30 5.70 -7.73 1.74
CA ASN A 30 4.52 -8.49 2.07
C ASN A 30 3.72 -7.59 3.00
N ILE A 31 3.06 -6.60 2.39
CA ILE A 31 2.15 -5.68 3.07
C ILE A 31 0.99 -6.57 3.45
N ARG A 32 1.07 -7.14 4.64
CA ARG A 32 -0.07 -7.70 5.35
C ARG A 32 -0.47 -6.63 6.33
N PRO A 33 -1.51 -5.83 6.05
CA PRO A 33 -2.16 -5.03 7.07
C PRO A 33 -2.90 -6.00 7.99
N THR A 34 -2.21 -6.90 8.69
CA THR A 34 -2.79 -7.91 9.60
C THR A 34 -3.63 -7.24 10.68
N THR A 35 -3.33 -5.98 10.96
CA THR A 35 -4.01 -5.10 11.89
C THR A 35 -5.27 -4.46 11.33
N VAL A 36 -5.59 -4.50 10.04
CA VAL A 36 -6.82 -3.89 9.50
C VAL A 36 -7.93 -4.92 9.48
N VAL A 37 -8.99 -4.71 10.28
CA VAL A 37 -10.09 -5.70 10.42
C VAL A 37 -11.05 -5.71 9.22
N PHE A 38 -11.00 -4.69 8.37
CA PHE A 38 -11.90 -4.55 7.22
C PHE A 38 -11.30 -5.22 5.98
N PRO A 39 -11.89 -6.32 5.47
CA PRO A 39 -11.30 -7.12 4.40
C PRO A 39 -11.19 -6.36 3.09
N GLY A 40 -12.23 -5.62 2.68
CA GLY A 40 -12.23 -4.85 1.44
C GLY A 40 -11.20 -3.72 1.44
N LEU A 41 -11.13 -2.94 2.52
CA LEU A 41 -10.07 -1.93 2.67
C LEU A 41 -8.68 -2.57 2.75
N ARG A 42 -8.52 -3.71 3.42
CA ARG A 42 -7.25 -4.44 3.48
C ARG A 42 -6.81 -4.88 2.08
N GLN A 43 -7.72 -5.44 1.29
CA GLN A 43 -7.44 -5.85 -0.08
C GLN A 43 -6.98 -4.67 -0.93
N TRP A 44 -7.70 -3.54 -0.86
CA TRP A 44 -7.32 -2.33 -1.57
C TRP A 44 -5.93 -1.83 -1.16
N MET A 45 -5.59 -1.88 0.13
CA MET A 45 -4.25 -1.52 0.62
C MET A 45 -3.16 -2.45 0.07
N CYS A 46 -3.43 -3.75 -0.05
CA CYS A 46 -2.51 -4.70 -0.66
C CYS A 46 -2.32 -4.44 -2.15
N GLU A 47 -3.40 -4.17 -2.90
CA GLU A 47 -3.37 -3.92 -4.34
C GLU A 47 -2.64 -2.61 -4.68
N ASN A 48 -2.83 -1.58 -3.86
CA ASN A 48 -2.20 -0.26 -4.07
C ASN A 48 -0.83 -0.14 -3.39
N HIS A 49 -0.37 -1.19 -2.70
CA HIS A 49 0.86 -1.20 -1.93
C HIS A 49 0.98 -0.05 -0.90
N ILE A 50 -0.13 0.27 -0.22
CA ILE A 50 -0.23 1.37 0.74
C ILE A 50 -0.22 0.84 2.17
N PHE A 51 0.59 1.44 3.05
CA PHE A 51 0.55 1.16 4.48
C PHE A 51 -0.47 2.03 5.21
N VAL A 52 -0.80 1.64 6.44
CA VAL A 52 -1.64 2.46 7.33
C VAL A 52 -1.04 3.86 7.50
N ALA A 53 0.29 3.97 7.64
CA ALA A 53 0.96 5.26 7.79
C ALA A 53 0.76 6.18 6.58
N ASP A 54 0.84 5.62 5.37
CA ASP A 54 0.60 6.36 4.13
C ASP A 54 -0.87 6.80 4.05
N LEU A 55 -1.80 5.93 4.43
CA LEU A 55 -3.23 6.26 4.49
C LEU A 55 -3.51 7.37 5.51
N GLU A 56 -2.83 7.36 6.67
CA GLU A 56 -2.91 8.43 7.66
C GLU A 56 -2.40 9.76 7.10
N GLN A 57 -1.32 9.73 6.31
CA GLN A 57 -0.77 10.91 5.63
C GLN A 57 -1.72 11.45 4.56
N ILE A 58 -2.33 10.59 3.74
CA ILE A 58 -3.28 10.98 2.68
C ILE A 58 -4.56 11.56 3.29
N THR A 59 -5.08 10.94 4.34
CA THR A 59 -6.34 11.35 4.98
C THR A 59 -6.16 12.49 5.99
N GLY A 60 -4.93 12.72 6.47
CA GLY A 60 -4.64 13.63 7.58
C GLY A 60 -5.28 13.19 8.90
N LYS A 61 -5.51 11.89 9.09
CA LYS A 61 -6.17 11.30 10.27
C LYS A 61 -5.31 10.20 10.87
N CYS A 62 -5.36 10.07 12.20
CA CYS A 62 -4.80 8.91 12.89
C CYS A 62 -5.81 7.74 12.82
N LEU A 63 -5.52 6.75 12.00
CA LEU A 63 -6.39 5.63 11.65
C LEU A 63 -5.90 4.30 12.20
N ARG A 64 -4.64 4.16 12.62
CA ARG A 64 -4.03 2.89 13.04
C ARG A 64 -4.85 2.14 14.09
N LYS A 65 -5.25 2.80 15.18
CA LYS A 65 -6.07 2.19 16.25
C LYS A 65 -7.51 1.93 15.81
N ALA A 66 -8.04 2.79 14.93
CA ALA A 66 -9.42 2.71 14.48
C ALA A 66 -9.62 1.53 13.50
N LEU A 67 -8.66 1.35 12.59
CA LEU A 67 -8.60 0.24 11.64
C LEU A 67 -8.34 -1.11 12.33
N SER A 68 -7.65 -1.12 13.47
CA SER A 68 -7.37 -2.34 14.22
C SER A 68 -8.41 -2.74 15.24
N SER A 69 -9.17 -1.78 15.77
CA SER A 69 -10.28 -2.05 16.69
C SER A 69 -11.61 -2.27 15.98
N GLY A 70 -11.70 -1.94 14.69
CA GLY A 70 -12.97 -1.91 13.95
C GLY A 70 -13.88 -0.73 14.31
N LYS A 71 -13.47 0.12 15.27
CA LYS A 71 -14.25 1.27 15.71
C LYS A 71 -13.76 2.53 15.01
N ILE A 72 -14.39 2.85 13.87
CA ILE A 72 -14.10 4.04 13.08
C ILE A 72 -15.25 5.05 13.19
N SER A 73 -14.92 6.32 13.37
CA SER A 73 -15.90 7.40 13.36
C SER A 73 -16.36 7.75 11.93
N HIS A 74 -17.59 8.23 11.76
CA HIS A 74 -18.10 8.64 10.44
C HIS A 74 -17.19 9.66 9.72
N LYS A 75 -16.55 10.57 10.48
CA LYS A 75 -15.58 11.53 9.91
C LYS A 75 -14.36 10.84 9.30
N ASN A 76 -13.87 9.78 9.94
CA ASN A 76 -12.74 9.00 9.43
C ASN A 76 -13.16 8.12 8.25
N ILE A 77 -14.36 7.54 8.29
CA ILE A 77 -14.94 6.80 7.14
C ILE A 77 -14.99 7.70 5.91
N ALA A 78 -15.59 8.89 6.03
CA ALA A 78 -15.67 9.83 4.92
C ALA A 78 -14.29 10.24 4.37
N ALA A 79 -13.30 10.43 5.25
CA ALA A 79 -11.94 10.75 4.83
C ALA A 79 -11.28 9.58 4.07
N ILE A 80 -11.47 8.35 4.54
CA ILE A 80 -10.96 7.14 3.87
C ILE A 80 -11.63 6.98 2.51
N LEU A 81 -12.96 7.05 2.42
CA LEU A 81 -13.67 6.91 1.14
C LEU A 81 -13.25 7.98 0.13
N LYS A 82 -13.04 9.22 0.59
CA LYS A 82 -12.52 10.30 -0.26
C LYS A 82 -11.10 10.03 -0.75
N ALA A 83 -10.25 9.42 0.08
CA ALA A 83 -8.87 9.11 -0.27
C ALA A 83 -8.74 7.88 -1.17
N THR A 84 -9.57 6.86 -0.96
CA THR A 84 -9.50 5.58 -1.69
C THR A 84 -10.39 5.53 -2.93
N GLY A 85 -11.42 6.38 -3.00
CA GLY A 85 -12.42 6.36 -4.06
C GLY A 85 -13.38 5.16 -4.00
N LEU A 86 -13.30 4.34 -2.95
CA LEU A 86 -14.16 3.18 -2.76
C LEU A 86 -15.56 3.59 -2.31
N SER A 87 -16.54 2.72 -2.59
CA SER A 87 -17.84 2.80 -1.91
C SER A 87 -17.74 2.31 -0.46
N TYR A 88 -18.73 2.67 0.37
CA TYR A 88 -18.78 2.21 1.76
C TYR A 88 -18.78 0.68 1.84
N ASP A 89 -19.60 0.01 1.04
CA ASP A 89 -19.68 -1.46 1.00
C ASP A 89 -18.37 -2.10 0.54
N GLN A 90 -17.67 -1.50 -0.42
CA GLN A 90 -16.38 -2.02 -0.87
C GLN A 90 -15.27 -1.89 0.17
N ALA A 91 -15.27 -0.81 0.96
CA ALA A 91 -14.23 -0.59 1.97
C ALA A 91 -14.54 -1.29 3.29
N PHE A 92 -15.80 -1.26 3.73
CA PHE A 92 -16.22 -1.64 5.09
C PHE A 92 -17.31 -2.73 5.12
N GLY A 93 -17.83 -3.17 3.96
CA GLY A 93 -18.78 -4.27 3.88
C GLY A 93 -18.17 -5.59 4.37
N GLN A 94 -19.02 -6.47 4.88
CA GLN A 94 -18.61 -7.82 5.22
C GLN A 94 -18.44 -8.61 3.91
N SER A 95 -17.26 -9.19 3.71
CA SER A 95 -17.12 -10.28 2.75
C SER A 95 -17.91 -11.47 3.32
N GLU A 96 -19.03 -11.82 2.69
CA GLU A 96 -19.75 -13.08 2.94
C GLU A 96 -18.84 -14.30 2.77
#